data_AF-A0A7X7NB71-F1
#
_entry.id   AF-A0A7X7NB71-F1
#
_cell.length_a   1.000
_cell.length_b   1.000
_cell.length_c   1.000
_cell.angle_alpha   90.00
_cell.angle_beta   90.00
_cell.angle_gamma   90.00
#
_symmetry.space_group_name_H-M   'P 1'
#
loop_
_entity.id
_entity.type
_entity.pdbx_description
1 polymer ?
#
loop_
_entity_poly.entity_id
_entity_poly.type
_entity_poly.pdbx_seq_one_letter_code
_entity_poly.pdbx_strand_id
1 'polypeptide(L)'
;MSWKIQPLEDLRRDVNAQVNEYIASFPQDELGVSKAKAHLSNDANAADSRFWIKSSLELSQDILRRHPLSPDNESIRKAAFLILDYPIHVNEKAKAEPEIKDLWEDIMMHYHGTAMTRAAESIRNTTVPAGKMAIWKIYNMGFVVKTANHCVGFDLARPLLEHNRRLELNRSMSPVLDQIEVLFLSHIHGDHMQHWVCDYVATLGKPIIAPETWADQKNPTPHRNDSRFTYAWEDAIQPRTLSNGIQYRALPGHQGKTRNSVFVVTLDGITVMQTGDNTDATIATHFPALGRVDILIVACWARMLQTAKWLEAHCRADGKAPQFLISAHENEVGHPPTNRESFQETYQRLGDRSKIIPSFVFDVGEGVLWPDGNAP
;
A
#
# COMPACT_ATOMS: atom_id res chain seq x y z
N MET A 1 3.38 2.09 -20.31
CA MET A 1 2.20 2.64 -21.04
C MET A 1 1.12 2.85 -20.01
N SER A 2 0.37 3.95 -20.06
CA SER A 2 -0.75 4.16 -19.11
C SER A 2 -1.91 3.23 -19.41
N TRP A 3 -2.57 2.70 -18.37
CA TRP A 3 -3.78 1.90 -18.53
C TRP A 3 -4.87 2.69 -19.27
N LYS A 4 -5.60 2.02 -20.17
CA LYS A 4 -6.71 2.62 -20.91
C LYS A 4 -8.01 1.98 -20.46
N ILE A 5 -9.09 2.75 -20.41
CA ILE A 5 -10.42 2.17 -20.24
C ILE A 5 -10.69 1.24 -21.43
N GLN A 6 -11.09 0.02 -21.11
CA GLN A 6 -11.39 -1.04 -22.07
C GLN A 6 -12.83 -1.54 -21.86
N PRO A 7 -13.49 -2.05 -22.91
CA PRO A 7 -14.70 -2.85 -22.78
C PRO A 7 -14.52 -4.03 -21.83
N LEU A 8 -15.61 -4.48 -21.21
CA LEU A 8 -15.56 -5.58 -20.27
C LEU A 8 -15.12 -6.89 -20.92
N GLU A 9 -15.52 -7.16 -22.17
CA GLU A 9 -15.06 -8.34 -22.91
C GLU A 9 -13.56 -8.31 -23.20
N ASP A 10 -12.97 -7.13 -23.41
CA ASP A 10 -11.54 -6.98 -23.67
C ASP A 10 -10.75 -7.26 -22.39
N LEU A 11 -11.19 -6.72 -21.25
CA LEU A 11 -10.59 -7.03 -19.94
C LEU A 11 -10.66 -8.53 -19.63
N ARG A 12 -11.81 -9.16 -19.90
CA ARG A 12 -12.00 -10.61 -19.71
C ARG A 12 -11.08 -11.43 -20.60
N ARG A 13 -10.96 -11.07 -21.88
CA ARG A 13 -10.05 -11.76 -22.81
C ARG A 13 -8.61 -11.63 -22.31
N ASP A 14 -8.20 -10.44 -21.91
CA ASP A 14 -6.82 -10.14 -21.58
C ASP A 14 -6.40 -10.77 -20.23
N VAL A 15 -7.30 -10.82 -19.23
CA VAL A 15 -7.02 -11.56 -17.98
C VAL A 15 -6.91 -13.06 -18.26
N ASN A 16 -7.76 -13.63 -19.10
CA ASN A 16 -7.66 -15.04 -19.49
C ASN A 16 -6.36 -15.33 -20.25
N ALA A 17 -5.84 -14.37 -21.03
CA ALA A 17 -4.53 -14.48 -21.66
C ALA A 17 -3.40 -14.50 -20.61
N GLN A 18 -3.45 -13.63 -19.59
CA GLN A 18 -2.49 -13.65 -18.48
C GLN A 18 -2.52 -14.95 -17.68
N VAL A 19 -3.71 -15.50 -17.43
CA VAL A 19 -3.85 -16.79 -16.73
C VAL A 19 -3.24 -17.93 -17.55
N ASN A 20 -3.42 -17.93 -18.88
CA ASN A 20 -2.76 -18.89 -19.77
C ASN A 20 -1.23 -18.73 -19.76
N GLU A 21 -0.72 -17.50 -19.77
CA GLU A 21 0.72 -17.21 -19.67
C GLU A 21 1.31 -17.71 -18.35
N TYR A 22 0.60 -17.52 -17.24
CA TYR A 22 0.97 -18.08 -15.94
C TYR A 22 1.06 -19.62 -15.98
N ILE A 23 0.05 -20.30 -16.54
CA ILE A 23 0.06 -21.77 -16.68
C ILE A 23 1.27 -22.25 -17.49
N ALA A 24 1.59 -21.55 -18.58
CA ALA A 24 2.72 -21.89 -19.44
C ALA A 24 4.08 -21.63 -18.77
N SER A 25 4.18 -20.56 -17.99
CA SER A 25 5.44 -20.12 -17.37
C SER A 25 5.80 -20.89 -16.09
N PHE A 26 4.80 -21.42 -15.38
CA PHE A 26 4.99 -22.08 -14.08
C PHE A 26 4.40 -23.49 -14.04
N PRO A 27 4.74 -24.40 -14.98
CA PRO A 27 4.12 -25.72 -15.07
C PRO A 27 4.36 -26.62 -13.83
N GLN A 28 5.36 -26.29 -13.01
CA GLN A 28 5.71 -27.04 -11.80
C GLN A 28 4.94 -26.60 -10.55
N ASP A 29 4.22 -25.48 -10.59
CA ASP A 29 3.32 -25.07 -9.50
C ASP A 29 1.99 -25.83 -9.63
N GLU A 30 2.01 -27.14 -9.35
CA GLU A 30 0.87 -28.03 -9.60
C GLU A 30 -0.44 -27.51 -8.99
N LEU A 31 -0.35 -26.92 -7.79
CA LEU A 31 -1.52 -26.41 -7.06
C LEU A 31 -2.02 -25.09 -7.64
N GLY A 32 -1.14 -24.16 -8.01
CA GLY A 32 -1.54 -22.89 -8.63
C GLY A 32 -2.05 -23.09 -10.06
N VAL A 33 -1.36 -23.91 -10.85
CA VAL A 33 -1.75 -24.27 -12.22
C VAL A 33 -3.11 -24.98 -12.26
N SER A 34 -3.38 -25.90 -11.34
CA SER A 34 -4.68 -26.60 -11.28
C SER A 34 -5.83 -25.62 -11.05
N LYS A 35 -5.64 -24.63 -10.16
CA LYS A 35 -6.62 -23.58 -9.91
C LYS A 35 -6.76 -22.61 -11.09
N ALA A 36 -5.67 -22.23 -11.74
CA ALA A 36 -5.68 -21.39 -12.94
C ALA A 36 -6.45 -22.07 -14.10
N LYS A 37 -6.24 -23.38 -14.32
CA LYS A 37 -7.00 -24.17 -15.30
C LYS A 37 -8.48 -24.24 -14.93
N ALA A 38 -8.79 -24.48 -13.66
CA ALA A 38 -10.17 -24.50 -13.16
C ALA A 38 -10.85 -23.14 -13.33
N HIS A 39 -10.14 -22.04 -13.08
CA HIS A 39 -10.62 -20.67 -13.32
C HIS A 39 -11.04 -20.48 -14.78
N LEU A 40 -10.15 -20.79 -15.74
CA LEU A 40 -10.47 -20.66 -17.18
C LEU A 40 -11.67 -21.52 -17.60
N SER A 41 -11.70 -22.77 -17.12
CA SER A 41 -12.82 -23.69 -17.41
C SER A 41 -14.14 -23.16 -16.83
N ASN A 42 -14.13 -22.67 -15.59
CA ASN A 42 -15.32 -22.17 -14.94
C ASN A 42 -15.81 -20.87 -15.57
N ASP A 43 -14.90 -19.96 -15.91
CA ASP A 43 -15.26 -18.71 -16.61
C ASP A 43 -15.90 -18.99 -17.98
N ALA A 44 -15.33 -19.91 -18.77
CA ALA A 44 -15.88 -20.29 -20.06
C ALA A 44 -17.30 -20.89 -19.98
N ASN A 45 -17.63 -21.55 -18.87
CA ASN A 45 -18.92 -22.21 -18.64
C ASN A 45 -19.87 -21.40 -17.73
N ALA A 46 -19.45 -20.22 -17.25
CA ALA A 46 -20.24 -19.44 -16.32
C ALA A 46 -21.48 -18.85 -17.02
N ALA A 47 -22.64 -18.97 -16.36
CA ALA A 47 -23.86 -18.33 -16.83
C ALA A 47 -23.79 -16.79 -16.73
N ASP A 48 -23.06 -16.28 -15.73
CA ASP A 48 -22.77 -14.85 -15.59
C ASP A 48 -21.41 -14.54 -16.26
N SER A 49 -21.43 -13.71 -17.29
CA SER A 49 -20.24 -13.28 -18.04
C SER A 49 -19.25 -12.46 -17.21
N ARG A 50 -19.61 -12.05 -15.99
CA ARG A 50 -18.81 -11.25 -15.05
C ARG A 50 -18.11 -12.11 -13.99
N PHE A 51 -18.28 -13.44 -14.04
CA PHE A 51 -17.65 -14.39 -13.11
C PHE A 51 -16.14 -14.20 -12.97
N TRP A 52 -15.45 -13.88 -14.07
CA TRP A 52 -14.02 -13.64 -14.09
C TRP A 52 -13.55 -12.56 -13.10
N ILE A 53 -14.36 -11.54 -12.79
CA ILE A 53 -13.93 -10.40 -11.96
C ILE A 53 -13.54 -10.89 -10.57
N LYS A 54 -14.47 -11.57 -9.88
CA LYS A 54 -14.22 -12.10 -8.55
C LYS A 54 -13.21 -13.24 -8.57
N SER A 55 -13.36 -14.16 -9.52
CA SER A 55 -12.54 -15.37 -9.55
C SER A 55 -11.07 -15.10 -9.93
N SER A 56 -10.78 -14.03 -10.68
CA SER A 56 -9.40 -13.60 -10.96
C SER A 56 -8.74 -13.02 -9.71
N LEU A 57 -9.46 -12.21 -8.92
CA LEU A 57 -8.95 -11.70 -7.63
C LEU A 57 -8.64 -12.87 -6.67
N GLU A 58 -9.57 -13.83 -6.57
CA GLU A 58 -9.40 -15.01 -5.72
C GLU A 58 -8.21 -15.88 -6.15
N LEU A 59 -8.03 -16.06 -7.47
CA LEU A 59 -6.88 -16.76 -8.04
C LEU A 59 -5.57 -16.04 -7.69
N SER A 60 -5.47 -14.75 -7.95
CA SER A 60 -4.28 -13.95 -7.64
C SER A 60 -3.95 -13.98 -6.15
N GLN A 61 -4.92 -13.77 -5.26
CA GLN A 61 -4.70 -13.86 -3.81
C GLN A 61 -4.23 -15.25 -3.37
N ASP A 62 -4.71 -16.30 -4.03
CA ASP A 62 -4.30 -17.66 -3.69
C ASP A 62 -2.86 -17.96 -4.09
N ILE A 63 -2.45 -17.51 -5.29
CA ILE A 63 -1.06 -17.61 -5.74
C ILE A 63 -0.16 -16.81 -4.79
N LEU A 64 -0.50 -15.55 -4.50
CA LEU A 64 0.30 -14.69 -3.62
C LEU A 64 0.44 -15.27 -2.19
N ARG A 65 -0.63 -15.86 -1.63
CA ARG A 65 -0.58 -16.52 -0.32
C ARG A 65 0.35 -17.74 -0.26
N ARG A 66 0.44 -18.50 -1.36
CA ARG A 66 1.32 -19.68 -1.45
C ARG A 66 2.78 -19.31 -1.74
N HIS A 67 2.96 -18.14 -2.34
CA HIS A 67 4.25 -17.59 -2.72
C HIS A 67 4.50 -16.30 -1.93
N PRO A 68 4.83 -16.39 -0.63
CA PRO A 68 5.07 -15.22 0.20
C PRO A 68 6.21 -14.37 -0.34
N LEU A 69 6.28 -13.12 0.12
CA LEU A 69 7.33 -12.18 -0.24
C LEU A 69 8.71 -12.82 -0.06
N SER A 70 9.42 -13.05 -1.16
CA SER A 70 10.78 -13.60 -1.19
C SER A 70 11.36 -13.36 -2.58
N PRO A 71 12.67 -13.12 -2.71
CA PRO A 71 13.33 -13.06 -4.02
C PRO A 71 13.03 -14.29 -4.90
N ASP A 72 12.94 -15.49 -4.30
CA ASP A 72 12.69 -16.74 -5.03
C ASP A 72 11.27 -16.81 -5.64
N ASN A 73 10.33 -16.05 -5.08
CA ASN A 73 8.95 -16.00 -5.50
C ASN A 73 8.65 -14.81 -6.43
N GLU A 74 9.63 -13.96 -6.75
CA GLU A 74 9.38 -12.68 -7.45
C GLU A 74 8.65 -12.89 -8.80
N SER A 75 9.09 -13.85 -9.61
CA SER A 75 8.51 -14.08 -10.94
C SER A 75 7.06 -14.57 -10.87
N ILE A 76 6.74 -15.48 -9.93
CA ILE A 76 5.40 -16.06 -9.82
C ILE A 76 4.44 -15.05 -9.19
N ARG A 77 4.91 -14.26 -8.21
CA ARG A 77 4.16 -13.16 -7.62
C ARG A 77 3.86 -12.08 -8.66
N LYS A 78 4.85 -11.71 -9.48
CA LYS A 78 4.65 -10.78 -10.60
C LYS A 78 3.51 -11.24 -11.51
N ALA A 79 3.49 -12.51 -11.92
CA ALA A 79 2.41 -13.04 -12.75
C ALA A 79 1.03 -12.93 -12.06
N ALA A 80 0.95 -13.23 -10.76
CA ALA A 80 -0.29 -13.06 -9.99
C ALA A 80 -0.76 -11.59 -9.93
N PHE A 81 0.16 -10.64 -9.77
CA PHE A 81 -0.14 -9.21 -9.80
C PHE A 81 -0.63 -8.73 -11.18
N LEU A 82 -0.06 -9.25 -12.27
CA LEU A 82 -0.53 -8.93 -13.61
C LEU A 82 -1.96 -9.44 -13.85
N ILE A 83 -2.32 -10.61 -13.34
CA ILE A 83 -3.71 -11.11 -13.35
C ILE A 83 -4.62 -10.19 -12.51
N LEU A 84 -4.11 -9.70 -11.36
CA LEU A 84 -4.85 -8.89 -10.41
C LEU A 84 -5.23 -7.49 -10.94
N ASP A 85 -4.44 -6.92 -11.86
CA ASP A 85 -4.70 -5.61 -12.44
C ASP A 85 -6.08 -5.56 -13.14
N TYR A 86 -6.42 -6.57 -13.95
CA TYR A 86 -7.62 -6.56 -14.79
C TYR A 86 -8.95 -6.38 -14.04
N PRO A 87 -9.28 -7.20 -13.02
CA PRO A 87 -10.54 -7.04 -12.30
C PRO A 87 -10.63 -5.71 -11.54
N ILE A 88 -9.50 -5.12 -11.13
CA ILE A 88 -9.48 -3.80 -10.47
C ILE A 88 -9.69 -2.65 -11.48
N HIS A 89 -9.36 -2.85 -12.76
CA HIS A 89 -9.52 -1.85 -13.82
C HIS A 89 -10.86 -1.89 -14.57
N VAL A 90 -11.82 -2.68 -14.10
CA VAL A 90 -13.20 -2.60 -14.59
C VAL A 90 -13.70 -1.16 -14.40
N ASN A 91 -14.25 -0.59 -15.48
CA ASN A 91 -14.81 0.75 -15.45
C ASN A 91 -16.20 0.75 -14.80
N GLU A 92 -16.22 0.87 -13.48
CA GLU A 92 -17.42 0.87 -12.66
C GLU A 92 -18.34 2.08 -12.90
N LYS A 93 -17.84 3.10 -13.62
CA LYS A 93 -18.57 4.34 -13.95
C LYS A 93 -19.09 4.34 -15.38
N ALA A 94 -18.98 3.22 -16.11
CA ALA A 94 -19.49 3.09 -17.46
C ALA A 94 -21.02 3.22 -17.46
N LYS A 95 -21.54 4.32 -18.04
CA LYS A 95 -22.98 4.61 -18.10
C LYS A 95 -23.81 3.54 -18.81
N ALA A 96 -23.18 2.72 -19.66
CA ALA A 96 -23.84 1.68 -20.42
C ALA A 96 -24.21 0.44 -19.59
N GLU A 97 -23.60 0.23 -18.42
CA GLU A 97 -23.77 -0.97 -17.59
C GLU A 97 -23.92 -0.60 -16.11
N PRO A 98 -25.00 0.07 -15.68
CA PRO A 98 -25.13 0.58 -14.30
C PRO A 98 -25.03 -0.51 -13.23
N GLU A 99 -25.41 -1.76 -13.54
CA GLU A 99 -25.32 -2.91 -12.63
C GLU A 99 -23.87 -3.33 -12.35
N ILE A 100 -22.91 -2.99 -13.24
CA ILE A 100 -21.50 -3.37 -13.05
C ILE A 100 -20.91 -2.66 -11.83
N LYS A 101 -21.38 -1.45 -11.52
CA LYS A 101 -20.88 -0.67 -10.40
C LYS A 101 -21.10 -1.38 -9.08
N ASP A 102 -22.34 -1.76 -8.81
CA ASP A 102 -22.69 -2.39 -7.53
C ASP A 102 -22.03 -3.74 -7.37
N LEU A 103 -22.03 -4.57 -8.41
CA LEU A 103 -21.32 -5.85 -8.39
C LEU A 103 -19.82 -5.65 -8.11
N TRP A 104 -19.18 -4.73 -8.83
CA TRP A 104 -17.75 -4.48 -8.70
C TRP A 104 -17.40 -3.93 -7.31
N GLU A 105 -18.17 -2.98 -6.79
CA GLU A 105 -17.93 -2.45 -5.46
C GLU A 105 -18.17 -3.49 -4.36
N ASP A 106 -19.14 -4.40 -4.50
CA ASP A 106 -19.33 -5.52 -3.57
C ASP A 106 -18.12 -6.46 -3.58
N ILE A 107 -17.59 -6.77 -4.77
CA ILE A 107 -16.38 -7.57 -4.93
C ILE A 107 -15.17 -6.88 -4.28
N MET A 108 -14.96 -5.58 -4.54
CA MET A 108 -13.85 -4.82 -3.96
C MET A 108 -13.97 -4.68 -2.44
N MET A 109 -15.18 -4.46 -1.92
CA MET A 109 -15.44 -4.45 -0.49
C MET A 109 -15.02 -5.78 0.15
N HIS A 110 -15.46 -6.91 -0.42
CA HIS A 110 -15.11 -8.22 0.11
C HIS A 110 -13.61 -8.51 0.01
N TYR A 111 -12.99 -8.18 -1.13
CA TYR A 111 -11.56 -8.34 -1.37
C TYR A 111 -10.71 -7.61 -0.32
N HIS A 112 -10.95 -6.31 -0.16
CA HIS A 112 -10.19 -5.47 0.78
C HIS A 112 -10.57 -5.74 2.23
N GLY A 113 -11.85 -5.99 2.54
CA GLY A 113 -12.31 -6.33 3.88
C GLY A 113 -11.63 -7.58 4.40
N THR A 114 -11.64 -8.66 3.61
CA THR A 114 -10.97 -9.92 3.98
C THR A 114 -9.46 -9.72 4.15
N ALA A 115 -8.82 -8.94 3.27
CA ALA A 115 -7.41 -8.61 3.39
C ALA A 115 -7.07 -7.85 4.68
N MET A 116 -7.87 -6.83 5.04
CA MET A 116 -7.70 -6.06 6.27
C MET A 116 -7.92 -6.92 7.52
N THR A 117 -8.92 -7.81 7.52
CA THR A 117 -9.14 -8.76 8.62
C THR A 117 -7.93 -9.66 8.82
N ARG A 118 -7.39 -10.26 7.75
CA ARG A 118 -6.18 -11.08 7.82
C ARG A 118 -4.98 -10.28 8.34
N ALA A 119 -4.81 -9.04 7.86
CA ALA A 119 -3.74 -8.17 8.34
C ALA A 119 -3.88 -7.89 9.84
N ALA A 120 -5.09 -7.57 10.32
CA ALA A 120 -5.34 -7.33 11.73
C ALA A 120 -5.01 -8.55 12.60
N GLU A 121 -5.40 -9.75 12.14
CA GLU A 121 -5.06 -11.00 12.83
C GLU A 121 -3.55 -11.24 12.85
N SER A 122 -2.87 -11.06 11.73
CA SER A 122 -1.40 -11.20 11.64
C SER A 122 -0.69 -10.18 12.54
N ILE A 123 -1.04 -8.89 12.48
CA ILE A 123 -0.46 -7.84 13.34
C ILE A 123 -0.62 -8.17 14.82
N ARG A 124 -1.81 -8.65 15.22
CA ARG A 124 -2.12 -9.01 16.61
C ARG A 124 -1.28 -10.20 17.07
N ASN A 125 -1.17 -11.23 16.24
CA ASN A 125 -0.54 -12.51 16.61
C ASN A 125 0.98 -12.52 16.41
N THR A 126 1.53 -11.57 15.64
CA THR A 126 2.97 -11.48 15.38
C THR A 126 3.70 -10.93 16.61
N THR A 127 4.63 -11.71 17.15
CA THR A 127 5.63 -11.22 18.10
C THR A 127 6.92 -10.95 17.36
N VAL A 128 7.35 -9.68 17.31
CA VAL A 128 8.54 -9.28 16.56
C VAL A 128 9.77 -9.38 17.46
N PRO A 129 10.82 -10.15 17.10
CA PRO A 129 12.05 -10.20 17.88
C PRO A 129 12.79 -8.87 17.93
N ALA A 130 13.61 -8.66 18.96
CA ALA A 130 14.49 -7.49 19.05
C ALA A 130 15.41 -7.39 17.81
N GLY A 131 15.57 -6.17 17.29
CA GLY A 131 16.36 -5.92 16.08
C GLY A 131 15.67 -6.32 14.77
N LYS A 132 14.40 -6.73 14.81
CA LYS A 132 13.56 -7.02 13.64
C LYS A 132 12.38 -6.08 13.55
N MET A 133 11.76 -6.07 12.38
CA MET A 133 10.57 -5.26 12.09
C MET A 133 9.62 -6.06 11.21
N ALA A 134 8.34 -6.03 11.51
CA ALA A 134 7.29 -6.53 10.64
C ALA A 134 6.51 -5.38 10.02
N ILE A 135 6.13 -5.52 8.75
CA ILE A 135 5.50 -4.47 7.95
C ILE A 135 4.33 -5.08 7.21
N TRP A 136 3.16 -4.44 7.24
CA TRP A 136 1.97 -4.87 6.52
C TRP A 136 1.42 -3.76 5.64
N LYS A 137 1.03 -4.09 4.41
CA LYS A 137 0.27 -3.19 3.55
C LYS A 137 -1.21 -3.33 3.88
N ILE A 138 -1.87 -2.24 4.23
CA ILE A 138 -3.29 -2.24 4.59
C ILE A 138 -4.17 -1.86 3.40
N TYR A 139 -3.85 -0.78 2.71
CA TYR A 139 -4.49 -0.32 1.48
C TYR A 139 -3.72 0.89 0.96
N ASN A 140 -3.56 1.02 -0.35
CA ASN A 140 -2.94 2.20 -0.97
C ASN A 140 -1.53 2.51 -0.42
N MET A 141 -1.34 3.67 0.21
CA MET A 141 -0.14 4.11 0.92
C MET A 141 -0.17 3.79 2.43
N GLY A 142 -1.19 3.06 2.87
CA GLY A 142 -1.44 2.67 4.24
C GLY A 142 -0.63 1.46 4.67
N PHE A 143 0.25 1.65 5.66
CA PHE A 143 1.08 0.58 6.22
C PHE A 143 1.05 0.55 7.75
N VAL A 144 1.13 -0.65 8.31
CA VAL A 144 1.46 -0.85 9.73
C VAL A 144 2.89 -1.34 9.84
N VAL A 145 3.63 -0.79 10.78
CA VAL A 145 5.00 -1.19 11.10
C VAL A 145 5.07 -1.57 12.57
N LYS A 146 5.62 -2.74 12.88
CA LYS A 146 5.76 -3.27 14.23
C LYS A 146 7.19 -3.70 14.51
N THR A 147 7.73 -3.32 15.66
CA THR A 147 9.00 -3.81 16.23
C THR A 147 8.72 -4.54 17.53
N ALA A 148 9.76 -4.89 18.30
CA ALA A 148 9.59 -5.58 19.57
C ALA A 148 8.76 -4.77 20.58
N ASN A 149 8.95 -3.44 20.61
CA ASN A 149 8.30 -2.56 21.59
C ASN A 149 7.26 -1.62 21.00
N HIS A 150 7.21 -1.45 19.67
CA HIS A 150 6.38 -0.44 19.04
C HIS A 150 5.50 -0.96 17.89
N CYS A 151 4.37 -0.31 17.67
CA CYS A 151 3.48 -0.55 16.53
C CYS A 151 2.90 0.79 16.05
N VAL A 152 3.15 1.19 14.81
CA VAL A 152 2.69 2.47 14.25
C VAL A 152 1.98 2.30 12.92
N GLY A 153 1.11 3.25 12.58
CA GLY A 153 0.41 3.32 11.30
C GLY A 153 0.87 4.51 10.47
N PHE A 154 0.97 4.31 9.16
CA PHE A 154 1.17 5.36 8.15
C PHE A 154 -0.02 5.36 7.22
N ASP A 155 -0.60 6.53 6.90
CA ASP A 155 -1.64 6.74 5.88
C ASP A 155 -2.74 5.67 5.88
N LEU A 156 -3.14 5.21 7.06
CA LEU A 156 -4.12 4.13 7.18
C LEU A 156 -5.47 4.61 6.65
N ALA A 157 -5.89 4.02 5.54
CA ALA A 157 -7.15 4.30 4.87
C ALA A 157 -7.80 3.00 4.38
N ARG A 158 -9.04 3.12 3.92
CA ARG A 158 -9.75 2.05 3.19
C ARG A 158 -10.21 2.55 1.81
N PRO A 159 -10.58 1.66 0.88
CA PRO A 159 -11.17 2.06 -0.40
C PRO A 159 -12.35 3.04 -0.25
N LEU A 160 -12.45 3.97 -1.20
CA LEU A 160 -13.50 5.00 -1.26
C LEU A 160 -14.74 4.55 -2.05
N LEU A 161 -15.35 3.43 -1.66
CA LEU A 161 -16.59 2.86 -2.27
C LEU A 161 -17.87 3.63 -1.88
N GLU A 162 -19.08 3.18 -2.25
CA GLU A 162 -20.32 3.77 -1.73
C GLU A 162 -20.50 3.58 -0.20
N HIS A 163 -21.34 4.44 0.41
CA HIS A 163 -21.41 4.63 1.87
C HIS A 163 -21.66 3.35 2.69
N ASN A 164 -22.57 2.48 2.27
CA ASN A 164 -22.85 1.22 2.97
C ASN A 164 -21.62 0.30 3.05
N ARG A 165 -20.89 0.16 1.94
CA ARG A 165 -19.68 -0.67 1.84
C ARG A 165 -18.53 -0.10 2.67
N ARG A 166 -18.46 1.23 2.75
CA ARG A 166 -17.52 1.94 3.65
C ARG A 166 -17.71 1.56 5.12
N LEU A 167 -18.95 1.38 5.58
CA LEU A 167 -19.22 0.98 6.97
C LEU A 167 -18.74 -0.44 7.27
N GLU A 168 -18.85 -1.36 6.31
CA GLU A 168 -18.32 -2.71 6.45
C GLU A 168 -16.79 -2.72 6.48
N LEU A 169 -16.16 -1.95 5.60
CA LEU A 169 -14.71 -1.78 5.60
C LEU A 169 -14.20 -1.10 6.88
N ASN A 170 -14.95 -0.15 7.47
CA ASN A 170 -14.60 0.40 8.79
C ASN A 170 -14.47 -0.73 9.82
N ARG A 171 -15.41 -1.68 9.85
CA ARG A 171 -15.37 -2.82 10.79
C ARG A 171 -14.16 -3.72 10.55
N SER A 172 -13.78 -3.91 9.29
CA SER A 172 -12.60 -4.71 8.93
C SER A 172 -11.29 -4.03 9.31
N MET A 173 -11.26 -2.69 9.30
CA MET A 173 -10.07 -1.89 9.54
C MET A 173 -9.90 -1.44 11.00
N SER A 174 -10.99 -1.27 11.77
CA SER A 174 -10.92 -0.93 13.20
C SER A 174 -9.96 -1.83 14.00
N PRO A 175 -9.97 -3.16 13.83
CA PRO A 175 -9.00 -4.05 14.49
C PRO A 175 -7.53 -3.76 14.16
N VAL A 176 -7.22 -3.18 13.00
CA VAL A 176 -5.87 -2.70 12.63
C VAL A 176 -5.54 -1.44 13.45
N LEU A 177 -6.46 -0.49 13.50
CA LEU A 177 -6.31 0.78 14.25
C LEU A 177 -6.18 0.55 15.76
N ASP A 178 -6.78 -0.51 16.29
CA ASP A 178 -6.64 -0.91 17.68
C ASP A 178 -5.19 -1.27 18.05
N GLN A 179 -4.39 -1.74 17.09
CA GLN A 179 -3.01 -2.21 17.35
C GLN A 179 -1.94 -1.12 17.35
N ILE A 180 -2.18 0.01 16.68
CA ILE A 180 -1.16 1.06 16.54
C ILE A 180 -1.08 1.93 17.79
N GLU A 181 0.06 2.54 18.07
CA GLU A 181 0.27 3.51 19.15
C GLU A 181 0.18 4.95 18.62
N VAL A 182 0.55 5.16 17.36
CA VAL A 182 0.65 6.46 16.70
C VAL A 182 0.21 6.32 15.25
N LEU A 183 -0.53 7.30 14.74
CA LEU A 183 -0.86 7.41 13.32
C LEU A 183 -0.11 8.58 12.68
N PHE A 184 0.63 8.31 11.61
CA PHE A 184 1.28 9.32 10.77
C PHE A 184 0.49 9.49 9.47
N LEU A 185 0.18 10.73 9.11
CA LEU A 185 -0.63 11.10 7.94
C LEU A 185 0.14 12.06 7.04
N SER A 186 0.50 11.62 5.85
CA SER A 186 1.36 12.38 4.94
C SER A 186 0.68 13.65 4.43
N HIS A 187 -0.60 13.58 4.03
CA HIS A 187 -1.36 14.71 3.53
C HIS A 187 -2.88 14.48 3.55
N ILE A 188 -3.63 15.49 3.10
CA ILE A 188 -5.08 15.63 3.33
C ILE A 188 -5.98 14.89 2.33
N HIS A 189 -5.46 14.20 1.32
CA HIS A 189 -6.33 13.50 0.37
C HIS A 189 -7.02 12.29 1.00
N GLY A 190 -8.25 12.01 0.54
CA GLY A 190 -9.16 11.07 1.20
C GLY A 190 -8.75 9.60 1.15
N ASP A 191 -7.77 9.25 0.34
CA ASP A 191 -7.15 7.93 0.21
C ASP A 191 -5.89 7.76 1.08
N HIS A 192 -5.50 8.82 1.80
CA HIS A 192 -4.44 8.81 2.83
C HIS A 192 -4.98 9.18 4.21
N MET A 193 -5.95 10.08 4.24
CA MET A 193 -6.47 10.70 5.44
C MET A 193 -8.00 10.70 5.42
N GLN A 194 -8.57 9.76 6.16
CA GLN A 194 -10.02 9.64 6.29
C GLN A 194 -10.46 10.13 7.67
N HIS A 195 -11.46 11.03 7.68
CA HIS A 195 -11.99 11.60 8.92
C HIS A 195 -12.37 10.52 9.94
N TRP A 196 -13.06 9.46 9.52
CA TRP A 196 -13.47 8.38 10.43
C TRP A 196 -12.28 7.64 11.07
N VAL A 197 -11.17 7.45 10.34
CA VAL A 197 -9.95 6.83 10.90
C VAL A 197 -9.39 7.72 11.98
N CYS A 198 -9.33 9.02 11.71
CA CYS A 198 -8.80 9.99 12.63
C CYS A 198 -9.69 10.15 13.86
N ASP A 199 -11.02 10.21 13.68
CA ASP A 199 -12.00 10.16 14.76
C ASP A 199 -11.80 8.92 15.64
N TYR A 200 -11.67 7.74 15.01
CA TYR A 200 -11.50 6.47 15.71
C TYR A 200 -10.17 6.40 16.49
N VAL A 201 -9.05 6.75 15.86
CA VAL A 201 -7.74 6.79 16.54
C VAL A 201 -7.74 7.82 17.67
N ALA A 202 -8.40 8.95 17.45
CA ALA A 202 -8.57 9.97 18.46
C ALA A 202 -9.38 9.43 19.65
N THR A 203 -10.51 8.73 19.45
CA THR A 203 -11.29 8.15 20.57
C THR A 203 -10.51 7.12 21.38
N LEU A 204 -9.52 6.46 20.77
CA LEU A 204 -8.57 5.57 21.47
C LEU A 204 -7.50 6.34 22.28
N GLY A 205 -7.49 7.68 22.23
CA GLY A 205 -6.54 8.52 22.94
C GLY A 205 -5.12 8.51 22.35
N LYS A 206 -4.98 8.04 21.11
CA LYS A 206 -3.68 7.86 20.46
C LYS A 206 -3.27 9.12 19.68
N PRO A 207 -1.98 9.49 19.69
CA PRO A 207 -1.47 10.62 18.94
C PRO A 207 -1.62 10.43 17.42
N ILE A 208 -1.92 11.54 16.74
CA ILE A 208 -2.00 11.65 15.29
C ILE A 208 -1.03 12.75 14.85
N ILE A 209 -0.09 12.41 13.96
CA ILE A 209 0.90 13.33 13.41
C ILE A 209 0.56 13.60 11.95
N ALA A 210 0.33 14.85 11.58
CA ALA A 210 -0.15 15.24 10.24
C ALA A 210 0.45 16.58 9.78
N PRO A 211 0.43 16.95 8.49
CA PRO A 211 0.77 18.30 8.07
C PRO A 211 -0.29 19.31 8.54
N GLU A 212 0.16 20.56 8.73
CA GLU A 212 -0.68 21.68 9.19
C GLU A 212 -1.86 22.02 8.26
N THR A 213 -1.89 21.54 7.01
CA THR A 213 -2.95 21.86 6.03
C THR A 213 -4.35 21.45 6.45
N TRP A 214 -4.49 20.61 7.48
CA TRP A 214 -5.77 20.38 8.15
C TRP A 214 -6.37 21.70 8.70
N ALA A 215 -5.56 22.69 9.06
CA ALA A 215 -5.99 23.96 9.64
C ALA A 215 -6.34 25.08 8.64
N ASP A 216 -6.33 24.83 7.31
CA ASP A 216 -6.62 25.88 6.32
C ASP A 216 -8.07 26.41 6.42
N GLN A 217 -8.20 27.74 6.37
CA GLN A 217 -9.33 28.54 6.85
C GLN A 217 -10.65 28.34 6.08
N LYS A 218 -10.63 27.64 4.95
CA LYS A 218 -11.81 27.48 4.07
C LYS A 218 -12.73 26.32 4.44
N ASN A 219 -12.23 25.34 5.19
CA ASN A 219 -13.03 24.24 5.72
C ASN A 219 -12.67 24.11 7.21
N PRO A 220 -13.48 24.64 8.15
CA PRO A 220 -13.22 24.48 9.57
C PRO A 220 -13.19 23.00 9.89
N THR A 221 -12.04 22.54 10.31
CA THR A 221 -11.81 21.12 10.53
C THR A 221 -12.17 20.73 11.95
N PRO A 222 -12.83 19.58 12.13
CA PRO A 222 -13.31 19.14 13.44
C PRO A 222 -12.20 18.90 14.48
N HIS A 223 -10.93 18.89 14.08
CA HIS A 223 -9.79 18.54 14.93
C HIS A 223 -8.76 19.63 15.16
N ARG A 224 -8.97 20.86 14.67
CA ARG A 224 -7.96 21.93 14.78
C ARG A 224 -7.52 22.24 16.22
N ASN A 225 -8.40 22.00 17.19
CA ASN A 225 -8.14 22.19 18.62
C ASN A 225 -8.01 20.86 19.39
N ASP A 226 -7.88 19.75 18.69
CA ASP A 226 -7.73 18.43 19.29
C ASP A 226 -6.27 18.22 19.68
N SER A 227 -5.98 18.14 20.98
CA SER A 227 -4.63 17.99 21.51
C SER A 227 -3.94 16.68 21.10
N ARG A 228 -4.69 15.72 20.55
CA ARG A 228 -4.14 14.48 20.00
C ARG A 228 -3.46 14.71 18.64
N PHE A 229 -3.77 15.82 17.96
CA PHE A 229 -3.12 16.19 16.72
C PHE A 229 -1.85 16.98 16.97
N THR A 230 -0.74 16.49 16.43
CA THR A 230 0.49 17.26 16.29
C THR A 230 0.70 17.57 14.82
N TYR A 231 0.62 18.86 14.49
CA TYR A 231 0.90 19.32 13.14
C TYR A 231 2.40 19.47 12.94
N ALA A 232 2.96 18.75 11.97
CA ALA A 232 4.39 18.71 11.68
C ALA A 232 4.63 18.68 10.17
N TRP A 233 5.33 19.71 9.68
CA TRP A 233 5.83 19.87 8.32
C TRP A 233 7.02 20.82 8.42
N GLU A 234 8.20 20.26 8.69
CA GLU A 234 9.32 21.00 9.26
C GLU A 234 10.62 20.63 8.56
N ASP A 235 11.37 21.67 8.18
CA ASP A 235 12.74 21.55 7.69
C ASP A 235 13.74 21.33 8.86
N ALA A 236 13.43 20.38 9.74
CA ALA A 236 14.21 20.07 10.92
C ALA A 236 14.93 18.72 10.75
N ILE A 237 16.26 18.76 10.75
CA ILE A 237 17.12 17.57 10.67
C ILE A 237 17.09 16.78 11.99
N GLN A 238 16.83 17.45 13.12
CA GLN A 238 16.76 16.78 14.42
C GLN A 238 15.41 16.08 14.62
N PRO A 239 15.40 14.82 15.09
CA PRO A 239 14.15 14.11 15.30
C PRO A 239 13.41 14.68 16.53
N ARG A 240 12.08 14.72 16.43
CA ARG A 240 11.20 14.84 17.59
C ARG A 240 11.07 13.48 18.26
N THR A 241 10.91 13.46 19.57
CA THR A 241 10.74 12.23 20.34
C THR A 241 9.40 12.27 21.06
N LEU A 242 8.57 11.24 20.84
CA LEU A 242 7.32 11.03 21.56
C LEU A 242 7.61 10.48 22.97
N SER A 243 6.63 10.56 23.86
CA SER A 243 6.78 10.13 25.26
C SER A 243 7.11 8.65 25.42
N ASN A 244 6.73 7.81 24.45
CA ASN A 244 7.07 6.37 24.41
C ASN A 244 8.42 6.07 23.73
N GLY A 245 9.22 7.09 23.38
CA GLY A 245 10.55 6.91 22.81
C GLY A 245 10.58 6.81 21.28
N ILE A 246 9.42 6.75 20.62
CA ILE A 246 9.34 6.79 19.15
C ILE A 246 9.90 8.13 18.66
N GLN A 247 10.84 8.07 17.72
CA GLN A 247 11.43 9.26 17.11
C GLN A 247 10.87 9.48 15.72
N TYR A 248 10.60 10.73 15.36
CA TYR A 248 10.13 11.06 14.01
C TYR A 248 10.65 12.39 13.49
N ARG A 249 10.70 12.51 12.17
CA ARG A 249 10.85 13.76 11.41
C ARG A 249 9.69 13.84 10.41
N ALA A 250 9.23 15.05 10.13
CA ALA A 250 8.16 15.32 9.17
C ALA A 250 8.68 16.32 8.13
N LEU A 251 9.46 15.82 7.18
CA LEU A 251 10.18 16.66 6.24
C LEU A 251 9.23 17.35 5.23
N PRO A 252 9.55 18.56 4.77
CA PRO A 252 8.66 19.36 3.95
C PRO A 252 8.63 18.85 2.49
N GLY A 253 7.55 18.19 2.09
CA GLY A 253 7.28 17.78 0.72
C GLY A 253 5.95 18.33 0.18
N HIS A 254 5.66 17.99 -1.09
CA HIS A 254 4.47 18.42 -1.81
C HIS A 254 3.93 17.37 -2.79
N GLN A 255 2.61 17.28 -2.89
CA GLN A 255 1.90 16.68 -4.01
C GLN A 255 1.18 17.79 -4.79
N GLY A 256 1.80 18.28 -5.86
CA GLY A 256 1.32 19.47 -6.56
C GLY A 256 1.29 20.68 -5.62
N LYS A 257 0.10 21.19 -5.29
CA LYS A 257 -0.08 22.32 -4.36
C LYS A 257 -0.35 21.90 -2.92
N THR A 258 -0.59 20.61 -2.68
CA THR A 258 -0.92 20.07 -1.37
C THR A 258 0.38 19.81 -0.60
N ARG A 259 0.51 20.34 0.62
CA ARG A 259 1.64 19.99 1.50
C ARG A 259 1.57 18.51 1.83
N ASN A 260 2.72 17.85 1.74
CA ASN A 260 2.90 16.45 2.05
C ASN A 260 4.07 16.31 3.03
N SER A 261 3.82 15.82 4.24
CA SER A 261 4.86 15.45 5.18
C SER A 261 5.48 14.12 4.79
N VAL A 262 6.78 14.14 4.53
CA VAL A 262 7.58 12.93 4.33
C VAL A 262 8.09 12.48 5.70
N PHE A 263 7.55 11.37 6.19
CA PHE A 263 7.87 10.90 7.54
C PHE A 263 9.11 10.01 7.54
N VAL A 264 10.00 10.28 8.49
CA VAL A 264 11.14 9.43 8.83
C VAL A 264 10.99 9.05 10.28
N VAL A 265 10.65 7.79 10.56
CA VAL A 265 10.26 7.31 11.89
C VAL A 265 11.24 6.22 12.33
N THR A 266 11.80 6.35 13.52
CA THR A 266 12.71 5.38 14.12
C THR A 266 12.03 4.69 15.30
N LEU A 267 12.00 3.36 15.26
CA LEU A 267 11.40 2.45 16.23
C LEU A 267 12.44 1.41 16.64
N ASP A 268 12.78 1.31 17.94
CA ASP A 268 13.79 0.36 18.44
C ASP A 268 15.13 0.42 17.66
N GLY A 269 15.51 1.60 17.16
CA GLY A 269 16.72 1.82 16.37
C GLY A 269 16.61 1.50 14.86
N ILE A 270 15.46 1.04 14.39
CA ILE A 270 15.18 0.76 12.97
C ILE A 270 14.39 1.93 12.37
N THR A 271 14.81 2.45 11.22
CA THR A 271 14.24 3.66 10.62
C THR A 271 13.47 3.38 9.34
N VAL A 272 12.19 3.76 9.32
CA VAL A 272 11.31 3.71 8.15
C VAL A 272 11.08 5.11 7.61
N MET A 273 11.18 5.26 6.29
CA MET A 273 10.80 6.47 5.59
C MET A 273 9.57 6.21 4.72
N GLN A 274 8.50 6.98 4.90
CA GLN A 274 7.30 6.95 4.09
C GLN A 274 7.09 8.33 3.44
N THR A 275 6.90 8.35 2.12
CA THR A 275 6.90 9.60 1.36
C THR A 275 5.53 10.24 1.15
N GLY A 276 4.44 9.54 1.47
CA GLY A 276 3.13 9.83 0.91
C GLY A 276 3.22 9.93 -0.62
N ASP A 277 2.51 10.92 -1.16
CA ASP A 277 2.46 11.24 -2.57
C ASP A 277 3.45 12.32 -2.98
N ASN A 278 4.56 12.41 -2.24
CA ASN A 278 5.52 13.45 -2.50
C ASN A 278 6.07 13.39 -3.93
N THR A 279 5.83 14.48 -4.66
CA THR A 279 6.36 14.75 -6.00
C THR A 279 7.56 15.70 -5.97
N ASP A 280 7.85 16.30 -4.81
CA ASP A 280 8.94 17.24 -4.62
C ASP A 280 10.30 16.53 -4.56
N ALA A 281 11.14 16.77 -5.57
CA ALA A 281 12.46 16.14 -5.67
C ALA A 281 13.50 16.76 -4.71
N THR A 282 13.22 17.93 -4.13
CA THR A 282 14.16 18.61 -3.22
C THR A 282 14.36 17.85 -1.91
N ILE A 283 13.44 16.96 -1.56
CA ILE A 283 13.53 16.07 -0.39
C ILE A 283 14.82 15.24 -0.37
N ALA A 284 15.37 14.93 -1.55
CA ALA A 284 16.61 14.17 -1.64
C ALA A 284 17.81 14.92 -1.03
N THR A 285 17.74 16.26 -0.93
CA THR A 285 18.83 17.06 -0.36
C THR A 285 18.96 16.90 1.16
N HIS A 286 17.89 16.47 1.84
CA HIS A 286 17.90 16.20 3.28
C HIS A 286 18.60 14.89 3.65
N PHE A 287 18.65 13.93 2.72
CA PHE A 287 19.08 12.55 3.00
C PHE A 287 20.47 12.38 3.62
N PRO A 288 21.53 13.11 3.21
CA PRO A 288 22.84 13.00 3.85
C PRO A 288 22.81 13.22 5.36
N ALA A 289 21.86 14.05 5.82
CA ALA A 289 21.74 14.50 7.20
C ALA A 289 20.76 13.66 8.05
N LEU A 290 19.96 12.77 7.45
CA LEU A 290 18.96 11.97 8.17
C LEU A 290 19.55 10.80 8.97
N GLY A 291 20.79 10.42 8.68
CA GLY A 291 21.37 9.18 9.17
C GLY A 291 21.00 7.99 8.26
N ARG A 292 20.91 6.79 8.84
CA ARG A 292 20.55 5.58 8.10
C ARG A 292 19.02 5.45 8.01
N VAL A 293 18.52 5.17 6.81
CA VAL A 293 17.15 4.72 6.57
C VAL A 293 17.22 3.23 6.26
N ASP A 294 16.44 2.40 6.95
CA ASP A 294 16.45 0.95 6.74
C ASP A 294 15.44 0.55 5.66
N ILE A 295 14.26 1.14 5.70
CA ILE A 295 13.14 0.83 4.79
C ILE A 295 12.60 2.11 4.18
N LEU A 296 12.38 2.09 2.87
CA LEU A 296 11.79 3.19 2.12
C LEU A 296 10.46 2.75 1.47
N ILE A 297 9.36 3.36 1.89
CA ILE A 297 8.00 3.17 1.34
C ILE A 297 7.64 4.37 0.48
N VAL A 298 7.29 4.15 -0.78
CA VAL A 298 6.95 5.26 -1.67
C VAL A 298 5.93 4.87 -2.75
N ALA A 299 5.16 5.87 -3.24
CA ALA A 299 4.19 5.70 -4.31
C ALA A 299 4.85 5.24 -5.64
N CYS A 300 4.18 4.33 -6.35
CA CYS A 300 4.71 3.64 -7.55
C CYS A 300 4.90 4.53 -8.79
N TRP A 301 4.26 5.70 -8.85
CA TRP A 301 4.44 6.71 -9.90
C TRP A 301 5.37 7.85 -9.50
N ALA A 302 5.71 7.96 -8.21
CA ALA A 302 6.55 9.05 -7.76
C ALA A 302 7.92 8.98 -8.43
N ARG A 303 8.73 10.02 -8.22
CA ARG A 303 10.17 9.99 -8.54
C ARG A 303 10.94 9.00 -7.64
N MET A 304 10.26 7.99 -7.09
CA MET A 304 10.74 6.85 -6.30
C MET A 304 12.06 6.33 -6.80
N LEU A 305 12.14 6.07 -8.09
CA LEU A 305 13.35 5.55 -8.67
C LEU A 305 14.49 6.56 -8.60
N GLN A 306 14.24 7.84 -8.85
CA GLN A 306 15.29 8.85 -8.75
C GLN A 306 15.73 9.02 -7.31
N THR A 307 14.78 9.03 -6.36
CA THR A 307 15.04 9.07 -4.91
C THR A 307 15.88 7.86 -4.47
N ALA A 308 15.48 6.65 -4.84
CA ALA A 308 16.18 5.40 -4.54
C ALA A 308 17.56 5.33 -5.21
N LYS A 309 17.67 5.69 -6.50
CA LYS A 309 18.96 5.77 -7.21
C LYS A 309 19.89 6.79 -6.59
N TRP A 310 19.35 7.92 -6.16
CA TRP A 310 20.13 8.96 -5.51
C TRP A 310 20.64 8.47 -4.16
N LEU A 311 19.76 7.90 -3.33
CA LEU A 311 20.10 7.30 -2.04
C LEU A 311 21.16 6.22 -2.19
N GLU A 312 20.98 5.34 -3.15
CA GLU A 312 21.96 4.33 -3.48
C GLU A 312 23.33 4.96 -3.81
N ALA A 313 23.36 5.84 -4.81
CA ALA A 313 24.61 6.38 -5.35
C ALA A 313 25.38 7.24 -4.34
N HIS A 314 24.68 7.89 -3.40
CA HIS A 314 25.28 8.85 -2.47
C HIS A 314 25.35 8.34 -1.03
N CYS A 315 24.57 7.32 -0.65
CA CYS A 315 24.50 6.84 0.73
C CYS A 315 25.02 5.41 0.91
N ARG A 316 25.24 4.62 -0.17
CA ARG A 316 25.73 3.24 -0.04
C ARG A 316 27.14 3.16 0.54
N ALA A 317 28.06 3.99 0.06
CA ALA A 317 29.45 4.00 0.55
C ALA A 317 29.54 4.31 2.05
N ASP A 318 28.58 5.07 2.57
CA ASP A 318 28.48 5.46 3.98
C ASP A 318 27.65 4.48 4.83
N GLY A 319 27.15 3.38 4.24
CA GLY A 319 26.29 2.41 4.92
C GLY A 319 24.91 2.97 5.33
N LYS A 320 24.44 4.02 4.66
CA LYS A 320 23.19 4.74 4.96
C LYS A 320 22.07 4.51 3.95
N ALA A 321 22.35 3.81 2.84
CA ALA A 321 21.34 3.48 1.84
C ALA A 321 20.24 2.57 2.42
N PRO A 322 18.97 2.72 1.99
CA PRO A 322 17.90 1.79 2.33
C PRO A 322 18.28 0.35 2.03
N GLN A 323 17.96 -0.55 2.95
CA GLN A 323 18.12 -1.98 2.72
C GLN A 323 16.98 -2.54 1.87
N PHE A 324 15.77 -1.98 2.03
CA PHE A 324 14.61 -2.37 1.26
C PHE A 324 13.78 -1.18 0.80
N LEU A 325 13.19 -1.36 -0.38
CA LEU A 325 12.22 -0.46 -0.96
C LEU A 325 10.89 -1.17 -1.09
N ILE A 326 9.81 -0.50 -0.71
CA ILE A 326 8.45 -0.99 -0.84
C ILE A 326 7.68 -0.02 -1.73
N SER A 327 7.20 -0.55 -2.85
CA SER A 327 6.29 0.19 -3.73
C SER A 327 4.88 0.19 -3.15
N ALA A 328 4.18 1.30 -3.33
CA ALA A 328 2.85 1.52 -2.80
C ALA A 328 1.99 2.36 -3.76
N HIS A 329 0.73 2.59 -3.38
CA HIS A 329 -0.26 3.33 -4.17
C HIS A 329 -0.76 2.64 -5.46
N GLU A 330 -0.37 1.40 -5.72
CA GLU A 330 -0.90 0.63 -6.84
C GLU A 330 -2.41 0.42 -6.69
N ASN A 331 -3.12 0.50 -7.81
CA ASN A 331 -4.52 0.09 -7.92
C ASN A 331 -5.48 0.79 -6.91
N GLU A 332 -5.26 2.08 -6.64
CA GLU A 332 -6.11 2.88 -5.74
C GLU A 332 -7.54 3.03 -6.31
N VAL A 333 -8.50 2.39 -5.66
CA VAL A 333 -9.88 2.21 -6.16
C VAL A 333 -10.69 3.53 -6.21
N GLY A 334 -10.31 4.56 -5.45
CA GLY A 334 -10.94 5.88 -5.49
C GLY A 334 -10.73 6.62 -6.82
N HIS A 335 -9.63 6.34 -7.51
CA HIS A 335 -9.34 6.86 -8.84
C HIS A 335 -10.15 6.17 -9.95
N PRO A 336 -10.40 6.87 -11.08
CA PRO A 336 -10.90 6.22 -12.29
C PRO A 336 -9.87 5.21 -12.83
N PRO A 337 -10.27 4.19 -13.60
CA PRO A 337 -9.35 3.16 -14.11
C PRO A 337 -8.11 3.69 -14.84
N THR A 338 -8.18 4.86 -15.51
CA THR A 338 -7.02 5.46 -16.18
C THR A 338 -5.94 5.99 -15.23
N ASN A 339 -6.26 6.10 -13.95
CA ASN A 339 -5.42 6.67 -12.90
C ASN A 339 -5.19 5.65 -11.76
N ARG A 340 -5.68 4.42 -11.91
CA ARG A 340 -5.31 3.29 -11.06
C ARG A 340 -3.97 2.80 -11.57
N GLU A 341 -2.89 3.18 -10.91
CA GLU A 341 -1.56 2.83 -11.38
C GLU A 341 -1.35 1.33 -11.18
N SER A 342 -1.19 0.61 -12.29
CA SER A 342 -1.20 -0.84 -12.30
C SER A 342 0.08 -1.45 -11.72
N PHE A 343 0.01 -2.71 -11.30
CA PHE A 343 1.21 -3.47 -11.00
C PHE A 343 2.07 -3.66 -12.26
N GLN A 344 1.46 -3.81 -13.44
CA GLN A 344 2.19 -3.84 -14.70
C GLN A 344 3.07 -2.58 -14.88
N GLU A 345 2.52 -1.39 -14.68
CA GLU A 345 3.27 -0.14 -14.74
C GLU A 345 4.34 -0.05 -13.64
N THR A 346 4.02 -0.52 -12.44
CA THR A 346 4.96 -0.62 -11.32
C THR A 346 6.15 -1.50 -11.69
N TYR A 347 5.95 -2.71 -12.22
CA TYR A 347 7.03 -3.59 -12.67
C TYR A 347 7.78 -3.03 -13.89
N GLN A 348 7.14 -2.29 -14.79
CA GLN A 348 7.85 -1.57 -15.86
C GLN A 348 8.75 -0.47 -15.30
N ARG A 349 8.29 0.25 -14.26
CA ARG A 349 9.08 1.25 -13.53
C ARG A 349 10.09 0.63 -12.58
N LEU A 350 9.92 -0.60 -12.14
CA LEU A 350 10.95 -1.32 -11.41
C LEU A 350 11.98 -1.95 -12.36
N GLY A 351 11.62 -2.34 -13.59
CA GLY A 351 12.56 -2.81 -14.63
C GLY A 351 13.65 -3.76 -14.11
N ASP A 352 14.89 -3.61 -14.60
CA ASP A 352 16.10 -4.25 -14.04
C ASP A 352 16.57 -3.64 -12.69
N ARG A 353 15.79 -2.71 -12.12
CA ARG A 353 16.20 -1.82 -11.02
C ARG A 353 16.10 -2.51 -9.66
N SER A 354 15.42 -3.67 -9.57
CA SER A 354 15.48 -4.57 -8.40
C SER A 354 16.90 -5.05 -8.09
N LYS A 355 17.84 -4.90 -9.04
CA LYS A 355 19.29 -5.18 -8.87
C LYS A 355 20.03 -4.10 -8.09
N ILE A 356 19.41 -2.95 -7.80
CA ILE A 356 20.04 -1.80 -7.12
C ILE A 356 19.72 -1.84 -5.61
N ILE A 357 18.44 -1.79 -5.26
CA ILE A 357 17.95 -1.98 -3.89
C ILE A 357 16.91 -3.09 -3.94
N PRO A 358 16.99 -4.12 -3.07
CA PRO A 358 15.94 -5.11 -2.92
C PRO A 358 14.57 -4.43 -2.79
N SER A 359 13.66 -4.78 -3.68
CA SER A 359 12.37 -4.09 -3.84
C SER A 359 11.23 -5.09 -3.68
N PHE A 360 10.23 -4.74 -2.89
CA PHE A 360 9.06 -5.57 -2.65
C PHE A 360 7.77 -4.89 -3.13
N VAL A 361 6.91 -5.70 -3.74
CA VAL A 361 5.55 -5.33 -4.12
C VAL A 361 4.59 -6.18 -3.31
N PHE A 362 3.71 -5.51 -2.57
CA PHE A 362 2.75 -6.10 -1.66
C PHE A 362 1.35 -6.05 -2.27
N ASP A 363 0.59 -7.12 -2.09
CA ASP A 363 -0.86 -7.05 -2.09
C ASP A 363 -1.38 -6.50 -0.76
N VAL A 364 -2.60 -6.00 -0.80
CA VAL A 364 -3.35 -5.57 0.36
C VAL A 364 -3.50 -6.76 1.33
N GLY A 365 -3.10 -6.51 2.58
CA GLY A 365 -3.16 -7.46 3.68
C GLY A 365 -1.96 -8.39 3.82
N GLU A 366 -0.98 -8.31 2.91
CA GLU A 366 0.30 -9.03 3.07
C GLU A 366 1.22 -8.32 4.07
N GLY A 367 2.08 -9.10 4.70
CA GLY A 367 3.16 -8.59 5.54
C GLY A 367 4.48 -9.31 5.33
N VAL A 368 5.56 -8.71 5.80
CA VAL A 368 6.91 -9.29 5.82
C VAL A 368 7.60 -9.01 7.15
N LEU A 369 8.41 -9.96 7.62
CA LEU A 369 9.36 -9.83 8.72
C LEU A 369 10.75 -9.53 8.15
N TRP A 370 11.26 -8.35 8.45
CA TRP A 370 12.60 -7.88 8.11
C TRP A 370 13.62 -8.24 9.20
N PRO A 371 14.88 -8.57 8.84
CA PRO A 371 15.45 -8.64 7.49
C PRO A 371 15.28 -10.00 6.80
N ASP A 372 14.66 -10.98 7.47
CA ASP A 372 14.62 -12.37 7.00
C ASP A 372 13.79 -12.57 5.74
N GLY A 373 12.86 -11.65 5.44
CA GLY A 373 11.95 -11.75 4.29
C GLY A 373 10.79 -12.72 4.49
N ASN A 374 10.68 -13.38 5.64
CA ASN A 374 9.58 -14.33 5.90
C ASN A 374 8.25 -13.62 6.11
N ALA A 375 7.12 -14.30 5.87
CA ALA A 375 5.82 -13.80 6.31
C ALA A 375 5.79 -13.71 7.85
N PRO A 376 5.25 -12.61 8.43
CA PRO A 376 5.27 -12.35 9.87
C PRO A 376 4.21 -13.13 10.65
#